data_AF-A0A7S2FPK5-F1
#
_entry.id   AF-A0A7S2FPK5-F1
#
_cell.length_a   1.000
_cell.length_b   1.000
_cell.length_c   1.000
_cell.angle_alpha   90.00
_cell.angle_beta   90.00
_cell.angle_gamma   90.00
#
_symmetry.space_group_name_H-M   'P 1'
#
loop_
_entity.id
_entity.type
_entity.pdbx_description
1 polymer ?
#
loop_
_entity_poly.entity_id
_entity_poly.type
_entity_poly.pdbx_seq_one_letter_code
_entity_poly.pdbx_strand_id
1 'polypeptide(L)'
;GKKPQRSDDEQPFENGVLRALVLENFMNHAHLRVDFDPHVNFIVGRNGSGKSAIVNALIAGFGHRASSTGRNTNTSKSLIMNGAEYALIQVHLANGGEDPFKP
;
A
#
# COMPACT_ATOMS: atom_id res chain seq x y z
N GLY A 1 -10.70 -23.20 4.84
CA GLY A 1 -9.88 -23.85 3.81
C GLY A 1 -8.41 -23.54 4.08
N LYS A 2 -7.52 -24.51 3.94
CA LYS A 2 -6.07 -24.29 4.06
C LYS A 2 -5.65 -23.21 3.05
N LYS A 3 -4.95 -22.16 3.51
CA LYS A 3 -4.20 -21.29 2.61
C LYS A 3 -3.25 -22.19 1.80
N PRO A 4 -3.11 -21.99 0.48
CA PRO A 4 -2.15 -22.76 -0.31
C PRO A 4 -0.74 -22.57 0.30
N GLN A 5 -0.07 -23.69 0.58
CA GLN A 5 1.35 -23.68 0.93
C GLN A 5 2.12 -23.19 -0.29
N ARG A 6 2.97 -22.17 -0.10
CA ARG A 6 3.84 -21.64 -1.15
C ARG A 6 4.89 -22.72 -1.49
N SER A 7 5.04 -23.01 -2.78
CA SER A 7 6.05 -23.94 -3.31
C SER A 7 7.45 -23.36 -3.21
N ASP A 8 8.47 -24.22 -3.21
CA ASP A 8 9.90 -23.90 -3.05
C ASP A 8 10.51 -22.98 -4.14
N ASP A 9 9.70 -22.47 -5.08
CA ASP A 9 10.05 -21.44 -6.07
C ASP A 9 9.69 -20.02 -5.58
N GLU A 10 9.72 -19.78 -4.27
CA GLU A 10 9.37 -18.48 -3.70
C GLU A 10 10.48 -17.46 -4.01
N GLN A 11 10.35 -16.78 -5.15
CA GLN A 11 11.31 -15.77 -5.58
C GLN A 11 11.46 -14.70 -4.48
N PRO A 12 12.70 -14.42 -4.03
CA PRO A 12 12.93 -13.53 -2.91
C PRO A 12 12.56 -12.10 -3.30
N PHE A 13 12.09 -11.31 -2.33
CA PHE A 13 11.96 -9.88 -2.54
C PHE A 13 13.34 -9.24 -2.42
N GLU A 14 13.75 -8.55 -3.48
CA GLU A 14 14.92 -7.69 -3.49
C GLU A 14 14.74 -6.49 -2.56
N ASN A 15 15.84 -5.83 -2.22
CA ASN A 15 15.80 -4.65 -1.35
C ASN A 15 14.99 -3.51 -1.99
N GLY A 16 14.23 -2.80 -1.16
CA GLY A 16 13.37 -1.70 -1.60
C GLY A 16 12.04 -2.13 -2.24
N VAL A 17 11.79 -3.44 -2.43
CA VAL A 17 10.52 -3.94 -2.96
C VAL A 17 9.40 -3.85 -1.90
N LEU A 18 8.19 -3.45 -2.32
CA LEU A 18 6.99 -3.42 -1.48
C LEU A 18 6.60 -4.83 -1.04
N ARG A 19 6.51 -5.05 0.28
CA ARG A 19 5.99 -6.29 0.89
C ARG A 19 4.50 -6.17 1.18
N ALA A 20 4.10 -5.05 1.78
CA ALA A 20 2.73 -4.83 2.18
C ALA A 20 2.40 -3.33 2.31
N LEU A 21 1.12 -3.02 2.18
CA LEU A 21 0.53 -1.73 2.53
C LEU A 21 -0.60 -1.97 3.54
N VAL A 22 -0.57 -1.25 4.65
CA VAL A 22 -1.66 -1.21 5.63
C VAL A 22 -2.18 0.21 5.74
N LEU A 23 -3.49 0.36 5.61
CA LEU A 23 -4.21 1.62 5.72
C LEU A 23 -5.23 1.53 6.84
N GLU A 24 -5.26 2.55 7.69
CA GLU A 24 -6.31 2.72 8.70
C GLU A 24 -6.96 4.09 8.55
N ASN A 25 -8.29 4.12 8.64
CA ASN A 25 -9.10 5.34 8.52
C ASN A 25 -8.72 6.20 7.30
N PHE A 26 -8.43 5.55 6.17
CA PHE A 26 -7.92 6.20 4.97
C PHE A 26 -8.98 6.23 3.86
N MET A 27 -9.42 7.44 3.51
CA MET A 27 -10.51 7.68 2.57
C MET A 27 -11.78 6.87 2.91
N ASN A 28 -12.13 5.86 2.11
CA ASN A 28 -13.33 5.05 2.34
C ASN A 28 -13.01 3.70 2.99
N HIS A 29 -11.81 3.55 3.57
CA HIS A 29 -11.33 2.31 4.16
C HIS A 29 -11.04 2.51 5.65
N ALA A 30 -11.86 1.89 6.51
CA ALA A 30 -11.58 1.82 7.94
C ALA A 30 -10.30 1.02 8.21
N HIS A 31 -10.12 -0.10 7.50
CA HIS A 31 -8.90 -0.89 7.49
C HIS A 31 -8.73 -1.58 6.13
N LEU A 32 -7.56 -1.47 5.52
CA LEU A 32 -7.19 -2.18 4.29
C LEU A 32 -5.76 -2.71 4.42
N ARG A 33 -5.57 -4.01 4.20
CA ARG A 33 -4.26 -4.62 4.03
C ARG A 33 -4.12 -5.17 2.61
N VAL A 34 -3.00 -4.85 1.98
CA VAL A 34 -2.58 -5.40 0.69
C VAL A 34 -1.22 -6.03 0.86
N ASP A 35 -1.11 -7.32 0.57
CA ASP A 35 0.17 -8.02 0.44
C ASP A 35 0.56 -8.02 -1.05
N PHE A 36 1.80 -7.66 -1.35
CA PHE A 36 2.30 -7.58 -2.72
C PHE A 36 3.15 -8.82 -3.06
N ASP A 37 3.18 -9.15 -4.34
CA ASP A 37 4.15 -10.03 -4.98
C ASP A 37 5.48 -9.29 -5.22
N PRO A 38 6.66 -9.98 -5.22
CA PRO A 38 7.95 -9.33 -5.44
C PRO A 38 8.09 -8.55 -6.75
N HIS A 39 7.35 -8.93 -7.80
CA HIS A 39 7.55 -8.37 -9.14
C HIS A 39 6.36 -7.52 -9.61
N VAL A 40 5.34 -8.16 -10.16
CA VAL A 40 4.23 -7.47 -10.84
C VAL A 40 2.93 -7.74 -10.10
N ASN A 41 2.25 -6.67 -9.73
CA ASN A 41 1.00 -6.71 -8.98
C ASN A 41 -0.14 -6.09 -9.78
N PHE A 42 -1.19 -6.86 -10.07
CA PHE A 42 -2.39 -6.37 -10.74
C PHE A 42 -3.47 -5.96 -9.73
N ILE A 43 -3.72 -4.65 -9.62
CA ILE A 43 -4.80 -4.12 -8.76
C ILE A 43 -6.10 -4.05 -9.56
N VAL A 44 -6.96 -5.06 -9.37
CA VAL A 44 -8.23 -5.21 -10.11
C VAL A 44 -9.45 -5.10 -9.21
N GLY A 45 -10.60 -4.73 -9.78
CA GLY A 45 -11.85 -4.57 -9.04
C GLY A 45 -12.83 -3.60 -9.71
N ARG A 46 -14.09 -3.60 -9.24
CA ARG A 46 -15.16 -2.74 -9.77
C ARG A 46 -14.84 -1.25 -9.61
N ASN A 47 -15.45 -0.40 -10.42
CA ASN A 47 -15.33 1.05 -10.23
C ASN A 47 -15.84 1.45 -8.84
N GLY A 48 -15.12 2.34 -8.17
CA GLY A 48 -15.42 2.73 -6.79
C GLY A 48 -14.90 1.79 -5.70
N SER A 49 -14.33 0.62 -6.02
CA SER A 49 -13.89 -0.37 -5.02
C SER A 49 -12.66 0.00 -4.18
N GLY A 50 -12.10 1.20 -4.35
CA GLY A 50 -10.93 1.65 -3.58
C GLY A 50 -9.56 1.37 -4.22
N LYS A 51 -9.48 0.91 -5.48
CA LYS A 51 -8.19 0.66 -6.17
C LYS A 51 -7.24 1.87 -6.13
N SER A 52 -7.75 3.06 -6.44
CA SER A 52 -6.96 4.30 -6.39
C SER A 52 -6.51 4.65 -4.97
N ALA A 53 -7.17 4.15 -3.92
CA ALA A 53 -6.73 4.40 -2.55
C ALA A 53 -5.37 3.78 -2.28
N ILE A 54 -5.09 2.59 -2.83
CA ILE A 54 -3.79 1.92 -2.74
C ILE A 54 -2.69 2.81 -3.37
N VAL A 55 -2.92 3.25 -4.61
CA VAL A 55 -1.96 4.09 -5.35
C VAL A 55 -1.74 5.44 -4.66
N ASN A 56 -2.83 6.09 -4.22
CA ASN A 56 -2.77 7.37 -3.51
C ASN A 56 -2.03 7.25 -2.18
N ALA A 57 -2.24 6.16 -1.45
CA ALA A 57 -1.54 5.92 -0.18
C ALA A 57 -0.04 5.73 -0.39
N LEU A 58 0.39 5.00 -1.41
CA LEU A 58 1.81 4.84 -1.73
C LEU A 58 2.46 6.19 -2.09
N ILE A 59 1.79 6.99 -2.93
CA ILE A 59 2.28 8.33 -3.31
C ILE A 59 2.39 9.25 -2.09
N ALA A 60 1.38 9.27 -1.24
CA ALA A 60 1.39 10.06 0.00
C ALA A 60 2.43 9.56 1.01
N GLY A 61 2.53 8.24 1.19
CA GLY A 61 3.47 7.59 2.12
C GLY A 61 4.93 7.81 1.73
N PHE A 62 5.23 7.95 0.45
CA PHE A 62 6.56 8.33 -0.05
C PHE A 62 6.79 9.85 -0.14
N GLY A 63 5.92 10.66 0.49
CA GLY A 63 6.12 12.10 0.63
C GLY A 63 5.74 12.94 -0.59
N HIS A 64 5.13 12.33 -1.61
CA HIS A 64 4.61 13.07 -2.76
C HIS A 64 3.15 13.49 -2.54
N ARG A 65 2.72 14.58 -3.21
CA ARG A 65 1.35 15.07 -3.09
C ARG A 65 0.40 14.11 -3.81
N ALA A 66 -0.55 13.52 -3.10
CA ALA A 66 -1.56 12.62 -3.68
C ALA A 66 -2.40 13.29 -4.81
N SER A 67 -2.42 14.62 -4.89
CA SER A 67 -3.10 15.40 -5.94
C SER A 67 -2.57 15.14 -7.36
N SER A 68 -1.38 14.54 -7.52
CA SER A 68 -0.83 14.19 -8.84
C SER A 68 -1.54 12.99 -9.50
N THR A 69 -2.42 12.29 -8.79
CA THR A 69 -3.15 11.09 -9.27
C THR A 69 -4.48 11.40 -9.98
N GLY A 70 -4.77 12.66 -10.27
CA GLY A 70 -6.02 13.07 -10.92
C GLY A 70 -7.25 13.05 -10.01
N ARG A 71 -7.08 12.77 -8.71
CA ARG A 71 -8.10 13.06 -7.68
C ARG A 71 -7.75 14.40 -7.03
N ASN A 72 -8.76 15.24 -6.84
CA ASN A 72 -8.65 16.55 -6.21
C ASN A 72 -8.41 16.43 -4.68
N THR A 73 -7.40 15.66 -4.27
CA THR A 73 -6.98 15.48 -2.88
C THR A 73 -6.06 16.63 -2.48
N ASN A 74 -6.59 17.86 -2.56
CA ASN A 74 -5.80 19.09 -2.39
C ASN A 74 -5.44 19.38 -0.93
N THR A 75 -5.95 18.57 0.02
CA THR A 75 -5.73 18.73 1.45
C THR A 75 -5.48 17.37 2.12
N SER A 76 -4.65 17.36 3.16
CA SER A 76 -4.44 16.19 4.03
C SER A 76 -5.76 15.64 4.60
N LYS A 77 -6.75 16.52 4.85
CA LYS A 77 -8.10 16.13 5.29
C LYS A 77 -8.80 15.17 4.34
N SER A 78 -8.59 15.29 3.03
CA SER A 78 -9.23 14.41 2.04
C SER A 78 -8.73 12.96 2.08
N LEU A 79 -7.63 12.70 2.77
CA LEU A 79 -7.08 11.37 2.98
C LEU A 79 -7.65 10.69 4.24
N ILE A 80 -8.24 11.46 5.16
CA ILE A 80 -8.84 10.95 6.39
C ILE A 80 -10.27 10.49 6.09
N MET A 81 -10.62 9.31 6.59
CA MET A 81 -11.96 8.77 6.46
C MET A 81 -12.98 9.67 7.15
N ASN A 82 -14.13 9.88 6.52
CA ASN A 82 -15.20 10.68 7.09
C ASN A 82 -15.59 10.15 8.48
N GLY A 83 -15.54 11.01 9.49
CA GLY A 83 -15.82 10.66 10.88
C GLY A 83 -14.62 10.15 11.69
N ALA A 84 -13.45 10.02 11.07
CA ALA A 84 -12.20 9.71 11.78
C ALA A 84 -11.37 10.97 12.04
N GLU A 85 -10.53 10.92 13.09
CA GLU A 85 -9.64 12.03 13.47
C GLU A 85 -8.27 11.94 12.80
N TYR A 86 -7.86 10.74 12.40
CA TYR A 86 -6.56 10.47 11.80
C TYR A 86 -6.68 9.44 10.68
N ALA A 87 -5.64 9.37 9.85
CA ALA A 87 -5.40 8.25 8.94
C ALA A 87 -3.97 7.75 9.12
N LEU A 88 -3.77 6.44 8.98
CA LEU A 88 -2.46 5.80 9.03
C LEU A 88 -2.14 5.15 7.68
N ILE A 89 -0.92 5.35 7.21
CA ILE A 89 -0.34 4.65 6.06
C ILE A 89 0.93 3.96 6.55
N GLN A 90 0.97 2.63 6.49
CA GLN A 90 2.17 1.85 6.77
C GLN A 90 2.62 1.16 5.49
N VAL A 91 3.85 1.48 5.06
CA VAL A 91 4.49 0.86 3.91
C VAL A 91 5.58 -0.07 4.41
N HIS A 92 5.49 -1.35 4.09
CA HIS A 92 6.50 -2.34 4.43
C HIS A 92 7.38 -2.59 3.20
N LEU A 93 8.68 -2.37 3.34
CA LEU A 93 9.70 -2.62 2.31
C LEU A 93 10.56 -3.81 2.70
N ALA A 94 11.00 -4.57 1.70
CA ALA A 94 12.02 -5.59 1.87
C ALA A 94 13.40 -4.93 2.12
N ASN A 95 14.13 -5.47 3.09
CA ASN A 95 15.44 -4.97 3.53
C ASN A 95 16.35 -6.11 3.98
N GLY A 96 16.35 -7.23 3.24
CA GLY A 96 17.06 -8.47 3.63
C GLY A 96 18.02 -9.03 2.57
N GLY A 97 18.23 -8.31 1.45
CA GLY A 97 19.18 -8.65 0.39
C GLY A 97 20.55 -8.02 0.62
N GLU A 98 21.36 -7.91 -0.45
CA GLU A 98 22.68 -7.27 -0.38
C GLU A 98 22.59 -5.80 0.04
N ASP A 99 23.37 -5.41 1.06
CA ASP A 99 23.45 -4.06 1.66
C ASP A 99 22.13 -3.54 2.28
N PRO A 100 21.65 -4.12 3.39
CA PRO A 100 20.43 -3.66 4.04
C PRO A 100 20.63 -2.31 4.75
N PHE A 101 19.57 -1.50 4.77
CA PHE A 101 19.47 -0.29 5.60
C PHE A 101 19.44 -0.71 7.08
N LYS A 102 20.65 -0.81 7.65
CA LYS A 102 21.00 -1.41 8.96
C LYS A 102 21.04 -2.95 8.94
N PRO A 103 22.07 -3.58 9.54
CA PRO A 103 22.18 -5.03 9.67
C PRO A 103 21.08 -5.63 10.56
#